data_AF-A0A932HFP8-F1
#
_entry.id   AF-A0A932HFP8-F1
#
_cell.length_a   1.000
_cell.length_b   1.000
_cell.length_c   1.000
_cell.angle_alpha   90.00
_cell.angle_beta   90.00
_cell.angle_gamma   90.00
#
_symmetry.space_group_name_H-M   'P 1'
#
loop_
_entity.id
_entity.type
_entity.pdbx_description
1 polymer ?
#
loop_
_entity_poly.entity_id
_entity_poly.type
_entity_poly.pdbx_seq_one_letter_code
_entity_poly.pdbx_strand_id
1 'polypeptide(L)'
;MERPGSPTLAEIARQFGPQVLLPDGSLDRPRLRAIVLEDPARRQALNAIVHPAVQARRDQLVRAARTRGDAIVVNDIPLLFEVLDPGAFDLVVLVDAPEAVRRARLRERGLQPA
;
A
#
# COMPACT_ATOMS: atom_id res chain seq x y z
N MET A 1 3.86 -5.15 8.47
CA MET A 1 2.44 -5.50 8.49
C MET A 1 2.17 -6.84 7.84
N GLU A 2 2.80 -7.19 6.71
CA GLU A 2 2.56 -8.47 5.99
C GLU A 2 3.73 -9.46 6.14
N ARG A 3 4.38 -9.53 7.31
CA ARG A 3 5.48 -10.49 7.55
C ARG A 3 4.89 -11.84 7.98
N PRO A 4 5.63 -12.96 7.83
CA PRO A 4 5.23 -14.24 8.43
C PRO A 4 4.81 -14.07 9.89
N GLY A 5 3.69 -14.66 10.28
CA GLY A 5 3.11 -14.57 11.63
C GLY A 5 2.37 -13.26 11.96
N SER A 6 2.26 -12.32 11.02
CA SER A 6 1.50 -11.09 11.25
C SER A 6 -0.03 -11.32 11.15
N PRO A 7 -0.85 -10.62 11.95
CA PRO A 7 -2.31 -10.72 11.87
C PRO A 7 -2.86 -10.37 10.48
N THR A 8 -2.28 -9.36 9.82
CA THR A 8 -2.70 -8.96 8.47
C THR A 8 -2.45 -10.07 7.45
N LEU A 9 -1.31 -10.77 7.52
CA LEU A 9 -1.03 -11.87 6.60
C LEU A 9 -1.95 -13.08 6.86
N ALA A 10 -2.23 -13.38 8.13
CA ALA A 10 -3.18 -14.43 8.48
C ALA A 10 -4.58 -14.15 7.94
N GLU A 11 -5.04 -12.90 8.04
CA GLU A 11 -6.33 -12.47 7.52
C GLU A 11 -6.37 -12.53 5.98
N ILE A 12 -5.30 -12.12 5.31
CA ILE A 12 -5.16 -12.29 3.85
C ILE A 12 -5.23 -13.78 3.47
N ALA A 13 -4.49 -14.65 4.16
CA ALA A 13 -4.52 -16.09 3.88
C ALA A 13 -5.90 -16.71 4.14
N ARG A 14 -6.62 -16.24 5.17
CA ARG A 14 -8.00 -16.65 5.48
C ARG A 14 -8.97 -16.24 4.37
N GLN A 15 -8.85 -15.03 3.86
CA GLN A 15 -9.75 -14.48 2.84
C GLN A 15 -9.46 -15.01 1.43
N PHE A 16 -8.19 -15.19 1.09
CA PHE A 16 -7.78 -15.54 -0.28
C PHE A 16 -7.35 -17.00 -0.43
N GLY A 17 -7.24 -17.75 0.66
CA GLY A 17 -6.82 -19.15 0.71
C GLY A 17 -5.30 -19.33 0.89
N PRO A 18 -4.86 -20.52 1.33
CA PRO A 18 -3.46 -20.78 1.67
C PRO A 18 -2.49 -20.67 0.49
N GLN A 19 -2.99 -20.74 -0.75
CA GLN A 19 -2.19 -20.61 -1.97
C GLN A 19 -1.57 -19.22 -2.17
N VAL A 20 -1.94 -18.22 -1.37
CA VAL A 20 -1.28 -16.90 -1.37
C VAL A 20 -0.04 -16.86 -0.47
N LEU A 21 0.34 -17.99 0.13
CA LEU A 21 1.53 -18.13 0.95
C LEU A 21 2.58 -18.98 0.24
N LEU A 22 3.84 -18.57 0.38
CA LEU A 22 5.01 -19.35 0.01
C LEU A 22 5.30 -20.42 1.08
N PRO A 23 6.12 -21.45 0.78
CA PRO A 23 6.46 -22.50 1.75
C PRO A 23 7.12 -21.99 3.04
N ASP A 24 7.76 -20.83 3.00
CA ASP A 24 8.36 -20.16 4.17
C ASP A 24 7.34 -19.34 4.99
N GLY A 25 6.06 -19.37 4.61
CA GLY A 25 4.97 -18.64 5.26
C GLY A 25 4.91 -17.16 4.90
N SER A 26 5.71 -16.68 3.95
CA SER A 26 5.64 -15.31 3.43
C SER A 26 4.58 -15.17 2.34
N LEU A 27 4.21 -13.93 2.01
CA LEU A 27 3.16 -13.64 1.03
C LEU A 27 3.67 -13.84 -0.41
N ASP A 28 2.99 -14.68 -1.18
CA ASP A 28 3.14 -14.75 -2.63
C ASP A 28 2.43 -13.56 -3.29
N ARG A 29 3.17 -12.46 -3.43
CA ARG A 29 2.68 -11.21 -4.04
C ARG A 29 2.23 -11.39 -5.50
N PRO A 30 2.98 -12.08 -6.39
CA PRO A 30 2.51 -12.38 -7.74
C PRO A 30 1.17 -13.12 -7.76
N ARG A 31 1.00 -14.15 -6.92
CA ARG A 31 -0.22 -14.96 -6.86
C ARG A 31 -1.40 -14.14 -6.35
N LEU A 32 -1.22 -13.40 -5.27
CA LEU A 32 -2.27 -12.51 -4.76
C LEU A 32 -2.63 -11.44 -5.80
N ARG A 33 -1.64 -10.85 -6.48
CA ARG A 33 -1.86 -9.87 -7.55
C ARG A 33 -2.73 -10.44 -8.66
N ALA A 34 -2.44 -11.64 -9.15
CA ALA A 34 -3.25 -12.28 -10.19
C ALA A 34 -4.71 -12.43 -9.75
N ILE A 35 -4.93 -12.90 -8.52
CA ILE A 35 -6.28 -13.10 -7.94
C ILE A 35 -7.08 -11.80 -7.87
N VAL A 36 -6.45 -10.68 -7.48
CA VAL A 36 -7.16 -9.41 -7.31
C VAL A 36 -7.27 -8.63 -8.62
N LEU A 37 -6.29 -8.73 -9.53
CA LEU A 37 -6.31 -7.97 -10.77
C LEU A 37 -7.50 -8.34 -11.67
N GLU A 38 -7.90 -9.61 -11.66
CA GLU A 38 -9.01 -10.13 -12.46
C GLU A 38 -10.40 -9.81 -11.88
N ASP A 39 -10.50 -9.46 -10.59
CA ASP A 39 -11.78 -9.34 -9.88
C ASP A 39 -11.82 -8.07 -8.97
N PRO A 40 -12.64 -7.06 -9.33
CA PRO A 40 -12.82 -5.86 -8.52
C PRO A 40 -13.31 -6.12 -7.09
N ALA A 41 -14.18 -7.11 -6.87
CA ALA A 41 -14.69 -7.44 -5.55
C ALA A 41 -13.59 -8.03 -4.67
N ARG A 42 -12.71 -8.87 -5.25
CA ARG A 42 -11.51 -9.37 -4.57
C ARG A 42 -10.51 -8.26 -4.25
N ARG A 43 -10.33 -7.27 -5.14
CA ARG A 43 -9.55 -6.05 -4.83
C ARG A 43 -10.10 -5.31 -3.63
N GLN A 44 -11.42 -5.09 -3.62
CA GLN A 44 -12.07 -4.40 -2.51
C GLN A 44 -11.91 -5.15 -1.19
N ALA A 45 -12.06 -6.48 -1.21
CA ALA A 45 -11.84 -7.33 -0.03
C ALA A 45 -10.39 -7.24 0.47
N LEU A 46 -9.40 -7.24 -0.43
CA LEU A 46 -8.00 -7.06 -0.03
C LEU A 46 -7.78 -5.67 0.58
N ASN A 47 -8.30 -4.62 -0.04
CA ASN A 47 -8.16 -3.24 0.43
C ASN A 47 -8.79 -3.07 1.82
N ALA A 48 -9.93 -3.71 2.09
CA ALA A 48 -10.58 -3.68 3.40
C ALA A 48 -9.71 -4.28 4.53
N ILE A 49 -8.85 -5.24 4.21
CA ILE A 49 -7.89 -5.82 5.17
C ILE A 49 -6.63 -4.95 5.27
N VAL A 50 -6.09 -4.50 4.14
CA VAL A 50 -4.79 -3.84 4.06
C VAL A 50 -4.87 -2.39 4.54
N HIS A 51 -5.91 -1.63 4.20
CA HIS A 51 -5.99 -0.20 4.52
C HIS A 51 -5.92 0.08 6.03
N PRO A 52 -6.72 -0.59 6.90
CA PRO A 52 -6.60 -0.40 8.35
C PRO A 52 -5.20 -0.76 8.88
N ALA A 53 -4.59 -1.82 8.35
CA ALA A 53 -3.25 -2.23 8.75
C ALA A 53 -2.16 -1.22 8.35
N VAL A 54 -2.29 -0.61 7.15
CA VAL A 54 -1.39 0.47 6.69
C VAL A 54 -1.54 1.68 7.59
N GLN A 55 -2.78 2.10 7.87
CA GLN A 55 -3.06 3.27 8.72
C GLN A 55 -2.48 3.08 10.13
N ALA A 56 -2.75 1.93 10.77
CA ALA A 56 -2.21 1.63 12.10
C ALA A 56 -0.67 1.64 12.11
N ARG A 57 -0.04 1.09 11.07
CA ARG A 57 1.43 1.07 10.94
C ARG A 57 1.99 2.48 10.73
N ARG A 58 1.37 3.30 9.89
CA ARG A 58 1.75 4.70 9.68
C ARG A 58 1.68 5.47 10.99
N ASP A 59 0.57 5.37 11.72
CA ASP A 59 0.38 6.11 12.96
C ASP A 59 1.38 5.66 14.04
N GLN A 60 1.74 4.38 14.08
CA GLN A 60 2.82 3.88 14.94
C GLN A 60 4.18 4.50 14.57
N LEU A 61 4.50 4.59 13.28
CA LEU A 61 5.74 5.21 12.80
C LEU A 61 5.80 6.70 13.13
N VAL A 62 4.70 7.43 12.94
CA VAL A 62 4.57 8.85 13.30
C VAL A 62 4.75 9.05 14.80
N ARG A 63 4.11 8.23 15.65
CA ARG A 63 4.31 8.29 17.11
C ARG A 63 5.76 8.01 17.50
N ALA A 64 6.39 7.00 16.91
CA ALA A 64 7.78 6.67 17.19
C ALA A 64 8.74 7.80 16.79
N ALA A 65 8.49 8.46 15.65
CA ALA A 65 9.26 9.62 15.21
C ALA A 65 9.12 10.80 16.20
N ARG A 66 7.90 11.09 16.65
CA ARG A 66 7.65 12.10 17.70
C ARG A 66 8.43 11.79 18.99
N THR A 67 8.41 10.54 19.44
CA THR A 67 9.15 10.13 20.65
C THR A 67 10.66 10.27 20.51
N ARG A 68 11.22 10.08 19.30
CA ARG A 68 12.66 10.32 19.04
C ARG A 68 13.02 11.80 18.98
N GLY A 69 12.04 12.70 18.89
CA GLY A 69 12.26 14.13 18.68
C GLY A 69 12.49 14.51 17.22
N ASP A 70 12.04 13.67 16.26
CA ASP A 70 12.14 14.01 14.84
C ASP A 70 11.26 15.24 14.53
N ALA A 71 11.85 16.26 13.90
CA ALA A 71 11.15 17.51 13.60
C ALA A 71 10.14 17.38 12.44
N ILE A 72 10.41 16.51 11.47
CA ILE A 72 9.60 16.36 10.24
C ILE A 72 9.42 14.87 9.93
N VAL A 73 8.19 14.49 9.59
CA VAL A 73 7.86 13.17 9.05
C VAL A 73 7.23 13.33 7.67
N VAL A 74 7.84 12.74 6.65
CA VAL A 74 7.30 12.72 5.28
C VAL A 74 6.47 11.45 5.09
N ASN A 75 5.18 11.61 4.79
CA ASN A 75 4.28 10.52 4.44
C ASN A 75 4.14 10.46 2.91
N ASP A 76 4.78 9.47 2.27
CA ASP A 76 4.60 9.21 0.83
C ASP A 76 3.32 8.40 0.60
N ILE A 77 2.29 9.04 0.06
CA ILE A 77 0.94 8.48 -0.09
C ILE A 77 0.46 8.71 -1.54
N PRO A 78 0.59 7.68 -2.41
CA PRO A 78 0.24 7.82 -3.83
C PRO A 78 -1.23 8.16 -4.10
N LEU A 79 -2.14 7.73 -3.23
CA LEU A 79 -3.58 7.93 -3.35
C LEU A 79 -4.13 8.87 -2.28
N LEU A 80 -3.34 9.88 -1.89
CA LEU A 80 -3.68 10.79 -0.80
C LEU A 80 -5.08 11.40 -0.98
N PHE A 81 -5.38 11.90 -2.17
CA PHE A 81 -6.62 12.62 -2.46
C PHE A 81 -7.83 11.68 -2.63
N GLU A 82 -7.58 10.40 -2.93
CA GLU A 82 -8.62 9.41 -3.17
C GLU A 82 -9.05 8.69 -1.90
N VAL A 83 -8.13 8.47 -0.95
CA VAL A 83 -8.37 7.58 0.20
C VAL A 83 -8.28 8.25 1.56
N LEU A 84 -7.79 9.49 1.64
CA LEU A 84 -7.58 10.20 2.89
C LEU A 84 -8.03 11.66 2.79
N ASP A 85 -8.16 12.29 3.94
CA ASP A 85 -8.37 13.73 4.05
C ASP A 85 -7.01 14.47 4.02
N PRO A 86 -6.71 15.28 2.99
CA PRO A 86 -5.50 16.10 2.95
C PRO A 86 -5.40 17.08 4.12
N GLY A 87 -6.52 17.46 4.74
CA GLY A 87 -6.57 18.32 5.93
C GLY A 87 -6.04 17.65 7.20
N ALA A 88 -5.80 16.34 7.18
CA ALA A 88 -5.19 15.61 8.30
C ALA A 88 -3.65 15.79 8.38
N PHE A 89 -3.05 16.56 7.47
CA PHE A 89 -1.60 16.78 7.38
C PHE A 89 -1.26 18.27 7.54
N ASP A 90 -0.13 18.56 8.19
CA ASP A 90 0.34 19.93 8.40
C ASP A 90 0.72 20.63 7.08
N LEU A 91 1.21 19.85 6.11
CA LEU A 91 1.59 20.31 4.77
C LEU A 91 1.39 19.17 3.76
N VAL A 92 0.88 19.51 2.58
CA VAL A 92 0.78 18.58 1.44
C VAL A 92 1.69 19.08 0.31
N VAL A 93 2.57 18.20 -0.17
CA VAL A 93 3.46 18.46 -1.30
C VAL A 93 3.10 17.53 -2.45
N LEU A 94 2.59 18.09 -3.55
CA LEU A 94 2.32 17.36 -4.78
C LEU A 94 3.52 17.48 -5.73
N VAL A 95 4.02 16.33 -6.19
CA VAL A 95 5.02 16.28 -7.26
C VAL A 95 4.29 16.03 -8.58
N ASP A 96 4.39 16.98 -9.51
CA ASP A 96 3.77 16.88 -10.84
C ASP A 96 4.80 16.95 -11.97
N ALA A 97 4.41 16.44 -13.14
CA ALA A 97 5.15 16.51 -14.38
C ALA A 97 4.17 16.48 -15.57
N PRO A 98 4.52 17.10 -16.71
CA PRO A 98 3.71 17.00 -17.92
C PRO A 98 3.38 15.54 -18.27
N GLU A 99 2.16 15.30 -18.74
CA GLU A 99 1.66 13.94 -18.99
C GLU A 99 2.57 13.15 -19.95
N ALA A 100 3.13 13.81 -20.97
CA ALA A 100 4.08 13.20 -21.89
C ALA A 100 5.34 12.66 -21.18
N VAL A 101 5.87 13.40 -20.20
CA VAL A 101 7.02 13.00 -19.38
C VAL A 101 6.66 11.82 -18.49
N ARG A 102 5.46 11.85 -17.87
CA ARG A 102 4.96 10.74 -17.04
C ARG A 102 4.83 9.46 -17.85
N ARG A 103 4.24 9.52 -19.07
CA ARG A 103 4.13 8.37 -19.97
C ARG A 103 5.48 7.83 -20.42
N ALA A 104 6.42 8.70 -20.77
CA ALA A 104 7.78 8.29 -21.15
C ALA A 104 8.46 7.49 -20.02
N ARG A 105 8.41 8.01 -18.79
CA ARG A 105 8.97 7.34 -17.60
C ARG A 105 8.31 5.99 -17.29
N LEU A 106 7.00 5.85 -17.54
CA LEU A 106 6.31 4.56 -17.37
C LEU A 106 6.81 3.52 -18.40
N ARG A 107 6.99 3.92 -19.66
CA ARG A 107 7.50 3.04 -20.72
C ARG A 107 8.93 2.57 -20.44
N GLU A 108 9.80 3.47 -19.97
CA GLU A 108 11.17 3.12 -19.54
C GLU A 108 11.20 2.08 -18.42
N ARG A 109 10.15 2.04 -17.59
CA ARG A 109 9.97 1.06 -16.50
C ARG A 109 9.23 -0.22 -16.94
N GLY A 110 8.98 -0.38 -18.24
CA GLY A 110 8.26 -1.54 -18.79
C GLY A 110 6.76 -1.57 -18.45
N LEU A 111 6.18 -0.43 -18.05
CA LEU A 111 4.75 -0.30 -17.78
C LEU A 111 4.06 0.34 -18.98
N GLN A 112 2.96 -0.27 -19.44
CA GLN A 112 2.11 0.37 -20.44
C GLN A 112 1.11 1.29 -19.73
N PRO A 113 1.04 2.58 -20.08
CA PRO A 113 -0.03 3.45 -19.62
C PRO A 113 -1.38 2.87 -20.05
N ALA A 114 -2.37 2.89 -19.15
CA ALA A 114 -3.76 2.60 -19.51
C ALA A 114 -4.32 3.65 -20.48
#